data_AF-A0A963BSQ4-F1
#
_entry.id   AF-A0A963BSQ4-F1
#
_cell.length_a   1.000
_cell.length_b   1.000
_cell.length_c   1.000
_cell.angle_alpha   90.00
_cell.angle_beta   90.00
_cell.angle_gamma   90.00
#
_symmetry.space_group_name_H-M   'P 1'
#
loop_
_entity.id
_entity.type
_entity.pdbx_description
1 polymer ?
#
loop_
_entity_poly.entity_id
_entity_poly.type
_entity_poly.pdbx_seq_one_letter_code
_entity_poly.pdbx_strand_id
1 'polypeptide(L)'
;MNTLEDLPLTILAGAPLAELESRPLQPYSAESLAFLGALSRDLLEAPASRTFPDVVAFAYWCRPANLARLASDFGAHQQRIGRGLTLHVAPTNVPINFAFSMAFGLLAGNPNLVRVPASLPAQAALVCQAIADLFASPDHHRIARMNRLLSYPRSDEITRTLSARCQARILWGGDETIAHLRRMPTPARCVEIAFADRYSLCLLDAASVNAADDDELARLADAFYRDAFVLDQNACSSPHLVLWLGTHADTLDAQARFWPALAGQVAQRYELPAVAAVDKLAATCRLAADLPATGPCVTHDNGIYRIALEALPADIAAHRGSHGLFLEHRIDGFDALASIVDARYQTLTTFGIDRTTLTERILSLGLPGIDRVVPVGKALDIGVIWDGHDLIRALSRIVALQ
;
A
#
# COMPACT_ATOMS: atom_id res chain seq x y z
N MET A 1 -32.10 2.16 17.90
CA MET A 1 -30.97 1.97 16.97
C MET A 1 -31.33 2.72 15.71
N ASN A 2 -30.52 3.69 15.29
CA ASN A 2 -30.74 4.38 14.02
C ASN A 2 -30.83 3.35 12.89
N THR A 3 -31.81 3.51 12.01
CA THR A 3 -31.89 2.72 10.78
C THR A 3 -30.73 3.15 9.87
N LEU A 4 -30.37 2.36 8.85
CA LEU A 4 -29.31 2.76 7.91
C LEU A 4 -29.63 4.10 7.21
N GLU A 5 -30.92 4.44 7.13
CA GLU A 5 -31.46 5.61 6.42
C GLU A 5 -31.27 6.92 7.20
N ASP A 6 -31.16 6.84 8.53
CA ASP A 6 -31.05 8.01 9.41
C ASP A 6 -29.59 8.39 9.73
N LEU A 7 -28.61 7.68 9.16
CA LEU A 7 -27.20 7.93 9.46
C LEU A 7 -26.77 9.28 8.85
N PRO A 8 -26.13 10.17 9.63
CA PRO A 8 -25.67 11.47 9.13
C PRO A 8 -24.39 11.30 8.30
N LEU A 9 -24.56 10.82 7.07
CA LEU A 9 -23.51 10.58 6.08
C LEU A 9 -23.90 11.14 4.71
N THR A 10 -22.89 11.40 3.89
CA THR A 10 -23.04 11.82 2.50
C THR A 10 -22.74 10.64 1.59
N ILE A 11 -23.58 10.40 0.59
CA ILE A 11 -23.31 9.42 -0.47
C ILE A 11 -22.62 10.16 -1.61
N LEU A 12 -21.36 9.82 -1.87
CA LEU A 12 -20.57 10.41 -2.96
C LEU A 12 -20.87 9.74 -4.30
N ALA A 13 -21.19 8.45 -4.28
CA ALA A 13 -21.59 7.69 -5.46
C ALA A 13 -22.52 6.53 -5.06
N GLY A 14 -23.57 6.33 -5.86
CA GLY A 14 -24.60 5.30 -5.68
C GLY A 14 -25.91 5.87 -5.14
N ALA A 15 -26.96 5.06 -5.15
CA ALA A 15 -28.30 5.43 -4.68
C ALA A 15 -28.36 5.49 -3.12
N PRO A 16 -29.50 5.82 -2.49
CA PRO A 16 -29.65 5.70 -1.04
C PRO A 16 -29.31 4.30 -0.48
N LEU A 17 -28.97 4.22 0.81
CA LEU A 17 -28.62 2.95 1.48
C LEU A 17 -29.79 1.96 1.53
N ALA A 18 -31.03 2.43 1.53
CA ALA A 18 -32.23 1.60 1.48
C ALA A 18 -32.32 0.72 0.22
N GLU A 19 -31.71 1.17 -0.88
CA GLU A 19 -31.73 0.51 -2.18
C GLU A 19 -30.54 -0.43 -2.41
N LEU A 20 -29.70 -0.62 -1.40
CA LEU A 20 -28.49 -1.43 -1.50
C LEU A 20 -28.83 -2.90 -1.72
N GLU A 21 -28.32 -3.47 -2.81
CA GLU A 21 -28.45 -4.89 -3.07
C GLU A 21 -27.26 -5.68 -2.51
N SER A 22 -27.53 -6.57 -1.54
CA SER A 22 -26.48 -7.33 -0.83
C SER A 22 -26.20 -8.72 -1.41
N ARG A 23 -26.76 -9.07 -2.58
CA ARG A 23 -26.53 -10.37 -3.23
C ARG A 23 -25.16 -10.41 -3.90
N PRO A 24 -24.24 -11.29 -3.47
CA PRO A 24 -22.88 -11.35 -4.02
C PRO A 24 -22.84 -11.98 -5.41
N LEU A 25 -21.76 -11.71 -6.12
CA LEU A 25 -21.38 -12.29 -7.40
C LEU A 25 -20.26 -13.32 -7.22
N GLN A 26 -19.92 -14.04 -8.29
CA GLN A 26 -18.70 -14.83 -8.33
C GLN A 26 -17.47 -13.91 -8.41
N PRO A 27 -16.32 -14.33 -7.86
CA PRO A 27 -15.06 -13.63 -8.08
C PRO A 27 -14.79 -13.44 -9.57
N TYR A 28 -14.27 -12.26 -9.93
CA TYR A 28 -14.00 -11.86 -11.32
C TYR A 28 -15.21 -11.98 -12.26
N SER A 29 -16.43 -11.70 -11.75
CA SER A 29 -17.64 -11.63 -12.57
C SER A 29 -17.51 -10.67 -13.76
N ALA A 30 -18.23 -10.95 -14.84
CA ALA A 30 -18.22 -10.12 -16.05
C ALA A 30 -18.62 -8.67 -15.73
N GLU A 31 -19.56 -8.47 -14.81
CA GLU A 31 -20.02 -7.17 -14.36
C GLU A 31 -18.91 -6.38 -13.65
N SER A 32 -18.17 -7.02 -12.73
CA SER A 32 -17.04 -6.37 -12.03
C SER A 32 -15.91 -6.02 -13.00
N LEU A 33 -15.59 -6.93 -13.92
CA LEU A 33 -14.54 -6.73 -14.92
C LEU A 33 -14.89 -5.62 -15.91
N ALA A 34 -16.12 -5.59 -16.40
CA ALA A 34 -16.61 -4.56 -17.31
C ALA A 34 -16.61 -3.18 -16.66
N PHE A 35 -17.07 -3.07 -15.41
CA PHE A 35 -17.07 -1.80 -14.68
C PHE A 35 -15.65 -1.28 -14.44
N LEU A 36 -14.74 -2.11 -13.92
CA LEU A 36 -13.35 -1.67 -13.67
C LEU A 36 -12.62 -1.34 -14.98
N GLY A 37 -12.89 -2.08 -16.06
CA GLY A 37 -12.36 -1.77 -17.39
C GLY A 37 -12.88 -0.43 -17.96
N ALA A 38 -14.16 -0.12 -17.74
CA ALA A 38 -14.72 1.19 -18.10
C ALA A 38 -14.10 2.32 -17.26
N LEU A 39 -14.00 2.13 -15.94
CA LEU A 39 -13.36 3.09 -15.03
C LEU A 39 -11.90 3.35 -15.42
N SER A 40 -11.16 2.31 -15.81
CA SER A 40 -9.79 2.44 -16.33
C SER A 40 -9.73 3.37 -17.55
N ARG A 41 -10.61 3.15 -18.53
CA ARG A 41 -10.67 3.95 -19.76
C ARG A 41 -11.01 5.41 -19.45
N ASP A 42 -12.08 5.65 -18.70
CA ASP A 42 -12.57 7.00 -18.40
C ASP A 42 -11.51 7.81 -17.63
N LEU A 43 -10.83 7.18 -16.66
CA LEU A 43 -9.72 7.81 -15.93
C LEU A 43 -8.51 8.11 -16.83
N LEU A 44 -8.18 7.26 -17.79
CA LEU A 44 -7.04 7.48 -18.69
C LEU A 44 -7.33 8.53 -19.78
N GLU A 45 -8.59 8.66 -20.19
CA GLU A 45 -9.05 9.66 -21.15
C GLU A 45 -9.18 11.05 -20.51
N ALA A 46 -9.49 11.12 -19.22
CA ALA A 46 -9.60 12.38 -18.48
C ALA A 46 -8.24 13.14 -18.42
N PRO A 47 -8.13 14.34 -19.00
CA PRO A 47 -6.87 15.10 -18.98
C PRO A 47 -6.38 15.42 -17.56
N ALA A 48 -7.31 15.64 -16.62
CA ALA A 48 -7.00 15.93 -15.22
C ALA A 48 -6.33 14.75 -14.49
N SER A 49 -6.50 13.51 -14.95
CA SER A 49 -5.80 12.37 -14.34
C SER A 49 -4.30 12.42 -14.59
N ARG A 50 -3.84 13.03 -15.69
CA ARG A 50 -2.42 13.07 -16.06
C ARG A 50 -1.54 13.82 -15.06
N THR A 51 -2.13 14.69 -14.24
CA THR A 51 -1.43 15.39 -13.16
C THR A 51 -1.31 14.57 -11.88
N PHE A 52 -1.96 13.41 -11.80
CA PHE A 52 -2.00 12.54 -10.63
C PHE A 52 -1.46 11.14 -10.96
N PRO A 53 -0.15 10.89 -10.75
CA PRO A 53 0.47 9.61 -11.07
C PRO A 53 -0.17 8.40 -10.37
N ASP A 54 -0.71 8.59 -9.17
CA ASP A 54 -1.43 7.57 -8.39
C ASP A 54 -2.78 7.19 -9.01
N VAL A 55 -3.54 8.16 -9.55
CA VAL A 55 -4.77 7.91 -10.33
C VAL A 55 -4.43 7.15 -11.61
N VAL A 56 -3.38 7.57 -12.31
CA VAL A 56 -2.93 6.90 -13.54
C VAL A 56 -2.53 5.46 -13.22
N ALA A 57 -1.74 5.23 -12.17
CA ALA A 57 -1.36 3.89 -11.74
C ALA A 57 -2.58 3.00 -11.43
N PHE A 58 -3.57 3.51 -10.69
CA PHE A 58 -4.83 2.81 -10.44
C PHE A 58 -5.59 2.50 -11.74
N ALA A 59 -5.67 3.46 -12.66
CA ALA A 59 -6.33 3.24 -13.95
C ALA A 59 -5.63 2.18 -14.80
N TYR A 60 -4.29 2.15 -14.84
CA TYR A 60 -3.51 1.09 -15.47
C TYR A 60 -3.77 -0.28 -14.82
N TRP A 61 -3.84 -0.33 -13.48
CA TRP A 61 -4.15 -1.54 -12.74
C TRP A 61 -5.54 -2.09 -13.08
N CYS A 62 -6.53 -1.22 -13.27
CA CYS A 62 -7.89 -1.60 -13.67
C CYS A 62 -8.04 -1.99 -15.16
N ARG A 63 -6.98 -1.96 -15.96
CA ARG A 63 -7.09 -2.28 -17.40
C ARG A 63 -7.56 -3.72 -17.62
N PRO A 64 -8.41 -3.97 -18.64
CA PRO A 64 -8.91 -5.32 -18.95
C PRO A 64 -7.81 -6.39 -19.05
N ALA A 65 -6.66 -6.05 -19.64
CA ALA A 65 -5.53 -6.97 -19.75
C ALA A 65 -4.95 -7.38 -18.38
N ASN A 66 -4.78 -6.43 -17.45
CA ASN A 66 -4.30 -6.76 -16.11
C ASN A 66 -5.35 -7.53 -15.31
N LEU A 67 -6.63 -7.14 -15.39
CA LEU A 67 -7.71 -7.84 -14.72
C LEU A 67 -7.88 -9.29 -15.21
N ALA A 68 -7.74 -9.52 -16.52
CA ALA A 68 -7.77 -10.86 -17.11
C ALA A 68 -6.60 -11.72 -16.60
N ARG A 69 -5.40 -11.14 -16.52
CA ARG A 69 -4.23 -11.81 -15.90
C ARG A 69 -4.51 -12.18 -14.45
N LEU A 70 -5.01 -11.23 -13.64
CA LEU A 70 -5.36 -11.49 -12.24
C LEU A 70 -6.41 -12.59 -12.08
N ALA A 71 -7.44 -12.61 -12.94
CA ALA A 71 -8.45 -13.65 -12.96
C ALA A 71 -7.86 -15.02 -13.32
N SER A 72 -6.91 -15.07 -14.27
CA SER A 72 -6.21 -16.31 -14.63
C SER A 72 -5.33 -16.82 -13.50
N ASP A 73 -4.55 -15.93 -12.87
CA ASP A 73 -3.64 -16.25 -11.78
C ASP A 73 -4.39 -16.77 -10.53
N PHE A 74 -5.63 -16.30 -10.32
CA PHE A 74 -6.48 -16.76 -9.22
C PHE A 74 -6.76 -18.27 -9.26
N GLY A 75 -6.86 -18.85 -10.46
CA GLY A 75 -7.06 -20.28 -10.68
C GLY A 75 -8.44 -20.79 -10.23
N ALA A 76 -9.22 -21.36 -11.16
CA ALA A 76 -10.59 -21.83 -10.92
C ALA A 76 -10.72 -23.12 -10.09
N HIS A 77 -9.78 -23.41 -9.17
CA HIS A 77 -9.72 -24.69 -8.47
C HIS A 77 -10.93 -24.97 -7.55
N GLN A 78 -11.69 -23.94 -7.18
CA GLN A 78 -12.85 -24.08 -6.28
C GLN A 78 -13.98 -23.13 -6.71
N GLN A 79 -15.23 -23.64 -6.69
CA GLN A 79 -16.43 -22.83 -6.88
C GLN A 79 -16.54 -21.83 -5.72
N ARG A 80 -16.57 -20.53 -6.02
CA ARG A 80 -16.54 -19.45 -5.03
C ARG A 80 -17.61 -18.40 -5.29
N ILE A 81 -18.02 -17.74 -4.22
CA ILE A 81 -18.92 -16.59 -4.25
C ILE A 81 -18.45 -15.56 -3.21
N GLY A 82 -18.72 -14.27 -3.46
CA GLY A 82 -18.49 -13.22 -2.49
C GLY A 82 -19.11 -13.54 -1.12
N ARG A 83 -18.49 -13.06 -0.04
CA ARG A 83 -18.97 -13.27 1.33
C ARG A 83 -20.27 -12.53 1.63
N GLY A 84 -20.48 -11.38 1.04
CA GLY A 84 -21.62 -10.49 1.30
C GLY A 84 -21.17 -9.05 1.43
N LEU A 85 -21.96 -8.23 2.13
CA LEU A 85 -21.69 -6.81 2.25
C LEU A 85 -20.35 -6.55 2.94
N THR A 86 -19.48 -5.76 2.31
CA THR A 86 -18.14 -5.46 2.81
C THR A 86 -18.01 -3.98 3.16
N LEU A 87 -17.52 -3.67 4.37
CA LEU A 87 -17.19 -2.31 4.76
C LEU A 87 -15.69 -2.06 4.56
N HIS A 88 -15.36 -0.98 3.84
CA HIS A 88 -13.98 -0.55 3.62
C HIS A 88 -13.73 0.74 4.39
N VAL A 89 -12.75 0.73 5.28
CA VAL A 89 -12.26 1.92 5.99
C VAL A 89 -10.84 2.19 5.50
N ALA A 90 -10.73 3.03 4.47
CA ALA A 90 -9.46 3.38 3.84
C ALA A 90 -8.66 4.40 4.67
N PRO A 91 -7.33 4.46 4.51
CA PRO A 91 -6.48 5.36 5.27
C PRO A 91 -6.48 6.77 4.62
N THR A 92 -6.08 7.79 5.38
CA THR A 92 -6.11 9.19 4.91
C THR A 92 -4.81 9.64 4.23
N ASN A 93 -3.70 8.91 4.44
CA ASN A 93 -2.37 9.25 3.92
C ASN A 93 -2.15 8.82 2.45
N VAL A 94 -2.95 7.89 1.93
CA VAL A 94 -2.87 7.44 0.52
C VAL A 94 -4.21 7.70 -0.18
N PRO A 95 -4.33 8.82 -0.91
CA PRO A 95 -5.62 9.32 -1.41
C PRO A 95 -6.40 8.32 -2.29
N ILE A 96 -5.71 7.51 -3.09
CA ILE A 96 -6.34 6.56 -4.02
C ILE A 96 -6.65 5.19 -3.41
N ASN A 97 -6.21 4.91 -2.17
CA ASN A 97 -6.30 3.55 -1.61
C ASN A 97 -7.74 3.05 -1.40
N PHE A 98 -8.71 3.96 -1.22
CA PHE A 98 -10.13 3.57 -1.16
C PHE A 98 -10.59 2.90 -2.46
N ALA A 99 -10.05 3.32 -3.61
CA ALA A 99 -10.42 2.80 -4.92
C ALA A 99 -9.86 1.39 -5.15
N PHE A 100 -8.60 1.15 -4.74
CA PHE A 100 -8.04 -0.21 -4.70
C PHE A 100 -8.83 -1.13 -3.76
N SER A 101 -9.14 -0.65 -2.55
CA SER A 101 -9.94 -1.38 -1.57
C SER A 101 -11.30 -1.78 -2.13
N MET A 102 -12.00 -0.86 -2.81
CA MET A 102 -13.25 -1.13 -3.51
C MET A 102 -13.06 -2.16 -4.63
N ALA A 103 -12.00 -2.03 -5.43
CA ALA A 103 -11.72 -2.96 -6.52
C ALA A 103 -11.49 -4.39 -6.01
N PHE A 104 -10.81 -4.58 -4.87
CA PHE A 104 -10.69 -5.90 -4.24
C PHE A 104 -12.06 -6.48 -3.86
N GLY A 105 -12.94 -5.65 -3.28
CA GLY A 105 -14.31 -6.05 -2.95
C GLY A 105 -15.11 -6.47 -4.18
N LEU A 106 -15.06 -5.67 -5.25
CA LEU A 106 -15.71 -5.95 -6.53
C LEU A 106 -15.18 -7.23 -7.20
N LEU A 107 -13.85 -7.39 -7.26
CA LEU A 107 -13.21 -8.56 -7.85
C LEU A 107 -13.49 -9.84 -7.04
N ALA A 108 -13.72 -9.72 -5.73
CA ALA A 108 -14.17 -10.84 -4.91
C ALA A 108 -15.69 -11.12 -5.00
N GLY A 109 -16.43 -10.28 -5.73
CA GLY A 109 -17.87 -10.41 -5.94
C GLY A 109 -18.73 -9.87 -4.79
N ASN A 110 -18.19 -8.98 -3.95
CA ASN A 110 -18.93 -8.41 -2.82
C ASN A 110 -19.65 -7.10 -3.20
N PRO A 111 -20.86 -6.85 -2.67
CA PRO A 111 -21.36 -5.49 -2.47
C PRO A 111 -20.50 -4.74 -1.45
N ASN A 112 -20.28 -3.44 -1.66
CA ASN A 112 -19.30 -2.67 -0.89
C ASN A 112 -19.88 -1.35 -0.36
N LEU A 113 -19.58 -1.06 0.91
CA LEU A 113 -19.69 0.27 1.50
C LEU A 113 -18.28 0.80 1.72
N VAL A 114 -17.88 1.81 0.96
CA VAL A 114 -16.52 2.33 0.99
C VAL A 114 -16.54 3.69 1.65
N ARG A 115 -15.93 3.79 2.83
CA ARG A 115 -15.74 5.07 3.49
C ARG A 115 -14.58 5.80 2.83
N VAL A 116 -14.88 7.01 2.36
CA VAL A 116 -13.91 7.97 1.83
C VAL A 116 -13.80 9.13 2.83
N PRO A 117 -12.59 9.71 3.05
CA PRO A 117 -12.41 10.83 3.96
C PRO A 117 -13.32 12.03 3.62
N ALA A 118 -13.75 12.78 4.65
CA ALA A 118 -14.65 13.92 4.46
C ALA A 118 -14.02 15.07 3.67
N SER A 119 -12.73 15.33 3.90
CA SER A 119 -11.93 16.23 3.08
C SER A 119 -11.27 15.40 1.98
N LEU A 120 -11.83 15.45 0.77
CA LEU A 120 -11.33 14.73 -0.40
C LEU A 120 -10.20 15.53 -1.06
N PRO A 121 -8.99 14.96 -1.19
CA PRO A 121 -7.99 15.46 -2.12
C PRO A 121 -8.53 15.45 -3.56
N ALA A 122 -8.02 16.34 -4.42
CA ALA A 122 -8.49 16.51 -5.80
C ALA A 122 -8.49 15.20 -6.59
N GLN A 123 -7.45 14.37 -6.43
CA GLN A 123 -7.34 13.06 -7.06
C GLN A 123 -8.42 12.07 -6.59
N ALA A 124 -8.81 12.10 -5.32
CA ALA A 124 -9.85 11.23 -4.77
C ALA A 124 -11.23 11.68 -5.26
N ALA A 125 -11.47 12.99 -5.31
CA ALA A 125 -12.70 13.56 -5.87
C ALA A 125 -12.88 13.19 -7.35
N LEU A 126 -11.81 13.27 -8.14
CA LEU A 126 -11.81 12.87 -9.56
C LEU A 126 -12.27 11.41 -9.72
N VAL A 127 -11.73 10.49 -8.92
CA VAL A 127 -12.07 9.07 -9.00
C VAL A 127 -13.50 8.81 -8.49
N CYS A 128 -13.93 9.49 -7.43
CA CYS A 128 -15.32 9.42 -6.96
C CYS A 128 -16.30 9.86 -8.05
N GLN A 129 -15.98 10.94 -8.78
CA GLN A 129 -16.83 11.43 -9.86
C GLN A 129 -16.91 10.42 -11.02
N ALA A 130 -15.78 9.86 -11.46
CA ALA A 130 -15.78 8.85 -12.51
C ALA A 130 -16.59 7.60 -12.12
N ILE A 131 -16.53 7.17 -10.85
CA ILE A 131 -17.36 6.09 -10.32
C ILE A 131 -18.85 6.48 -10.32
N ALA A 132 -19.19 7.69 -9.91
CA ALA A 132 -20.56 8.19 -9.90
C ALA A 132 -21.17 8.24 -11.31
N ASP A 133 -20.41 8.72 -12.29
CA ASP A 133 -20.84 8.79 -13.69
C ASP A 133 -21.11 7.38 -14.26
N LEU A 134 -20.22 6.42 -14.00
CA LEU A 134 -20.43 5.03 -14.39
C LEU A 134 -21.61 4.38 -13.67
N PHE A 135 -21.87 4.72 -12.40
CA PHE A 135 -23.03 4.21 -11.68
C PHE A 135 -24.36 4.74 -12.24
N ALA A 136 -24.36 5.90 -12.90
CA ALA A 136 -25.52 6.42 -13.62
C ALA A 136 -25.76 5.72 -14.97
N SER A 137 -24.76 5.01 -15.50
CA SER A 137 -24.90 4.26 -16.75
C SER A 137 -25.72 2.97 -16.56
N PRO A 138 -26.71 2.70 -17.44
CA PRO A 138 -27.47 1.44 -17.42
C PRO A 138 -26.60 0.19 -17.53
N ASP A 139 -25.47 0.26 -18.24
CA ASP A 139 -24.54 -0.85 -18.46
C ASP A 139 -23.91 -1.37 -17.15
N HIS A 140 -23.89 -0.53 -16.11
CA HIS A 140 -23.29 -0.84 -14.82
C HIS A 140 -24.30 -0.83 -13.67
N HIS A 141 -25.61 -0.87 -13.96
CA HIS A 141 -26.67 -0.82 -12.95
C HIS A 141 -26.53 -1.90 -11.87
N ARG A 142 -26.07 -3.11 -12.24
CA ARG A 142 -25.81 -4.19 -11.27
C ARG A 142 -24.75 -3.78 -10.24
N ILE A 143 -23.63 -3.24 -10.71
CA ILE A 143 -22.54 -2.76 -9.85
C ILE A 143 -23.00 -1.52 -9.06
N ALA A 144 -23.72 -0.59 -9.68
CA ALA A 144 -24.25 0.59 -8.99
C ALA A 144 -25.15 0.22 -7.79
N ARG A 145 -26.03 -0.77 -7.94
CA ARG A 145 -26.93 -1.23 -6.85
C ARG A 145 -26.21 -1.90 -5.69
N MET A 146 -25.08 -2.55 -5.94
CA MET A 146 -24.24 -3.19 -4.93
C MET A 146 -23.23 -2.23 -4.26
N ASN A 147 -22.98 -1.09 -4.92
CA ASN A 147 -21.96 -0.05 -4.72
C ASN A 147 -22.32 1.18 -3.89
N ARG A 148 -21.64 1.53 -2.79
CA ARG A 148 -21.73 2.89 -2.21
C ARG A 148 -20.37 3.47 -1.83
N LEU A 149 -20.11 4.69 -2.29
CA LEU A 149 -19.05 5.54 -1.74
C LEU A 149 -19.68 6.49 -0.71
N LEU A 150 -19.21 6.43 0.53
CA LEU A 150 -19.75 7.14 1.67
C LEU A 150 -18.72 8.10 2.23
N SER A 151 -19.14 9.30 2.61
CA SER A 151 -18.33 10.29 3.30
C SER A 151 -19.01 10.67 4.60
N TYR A 152 -18.27 10.54 5.71
CA TYR A 152 -18.74 10.92 7.04
C TYR A 152 -17.55 11.19 7.98
N PRO A 153 -17.72 12.08 8.97
CA PRO A 153 -16.66 12.41 9.93
C PRO A 153 -16.25 11.18 10.74
N ARG A 154 -15.18 11.29 11.53
CA ARG A 154 -14.82 10.22 12.46
C ARG A 154 -15.95 10.03 13.48
N SER A 155 -16.77 9.01 13.25
CA SER A 155 -17.94 8.68 14.06
C SER A 155 -17.97 7.18 14.33
N ASP A 156 -17.81 6.84 15.60
CA ASP A 156 -17.93 5.47 16.10
C ASP A 156 -19.36 4.95 15.88
N GLU A 157 -20.37 5.81 16.05
CA GLU A 157 -21.77 5.42 15.89
C GLU A 157 -22.06 4.95 14.47
N ILE A 158 -21.67 5.75 13.46
CA ILE A 158 -21.87 5.40 12.05
C ILE A 158 -21.08 4.13 11.73
N THR A 159 -19.79 4.10 12.04
CA THR A 159 -18.91 2.97 11.69
C THR A 159 -19.34 1.67 12.37
N ARG A 160 -19.80 1.75 13.63
CA ARG A 160 -20.36 0.61 14.37
C ARG A 160 -21.66 0.11 13.74
N THR A 161 -22.55 1.03 13.36
CA THR A 161 -23.83 0.71 12.73
C THR A 161 -23.65 0.02 11.38
N LEU A 162 -22.69 0.49 10.58
CA LEU A 162 -22.31 -0.14 9.31
C LEU A 162 -21.61 -1.50 9.54
N SER A 163 -20.64 -1.56 10.46
CA SER A 163 -19.88 -2.79 10.76
C SER A 163 -20.77 -3.95 11.19
N ALA A 164 -21.80 -3.68 12.01
CA ALA A 164 -22.73 -4.68 12.50
C ALA A 164 -23.54 -5.39 11.40
N ARG A 165 -23.57 -4.86 10.17
CA ARG A 165 -24.32 -5.41 9.03
C ARG A 165 -23.45 -6.04 7.96
N CYS A 166 -22.12 -5.90 8.06
CA CYS A 166 -21.19 -6.35 7.02
C CYS A 166 -20.66 -7.75 7.31
N GLN A 167 -20.60 -8.60 6.28
CA GLN A 167 -20.03 -9.96 6.36
C GLN A 167 -18.51 -9.94 6.16
N ALA A 168 -17.94 -8.82 5.71
CA ALA A 168 -16.50 -8.61 5.72
C ALA A 168 -16.14 -7.14 6.04
N ARG A 169 -14.92 -6.92 6.52
CA ARG A 169 -14.32 -5.59 6.67
C ARG A 169 -12.91 -5.57 6.09
N ILE A 170 -12.58 -4.49 5.37
CA ILE A 170 -11.21 -4.15 5.01
C ILE A 170 -10.84 -2.87 5.75
N LEU A 171 -9.92 -2.98 6.70
CA LEU A 171 -9.55 -1.91 7.62
C LEU A 171 -8.10 -1.51 7.37
N TRP A 172 -7.89 -0.23 7.08
CA TRP A 172 -6.57 0.35 6.86
C TRP A 172 -6.30 1.42 7.90
N GLY A 173 -5.14 1.38 8.55
CA GLY A 173 -4.71 2.43 9.48
C GLY A 173 -3.65 1.94 10.45
N GLY A 174 -3.15 2.85 11.30
CA GLY A 174 -2.20 2.49 12.34
C GLY A 174 -2.79 1.54 13.39
N ASP A 175 -1.92 0.88 14.15
CA ASP A 175 -2.26 -0.17 15.12
C ASP A 175 -3.41 0.21 16.06
N GLU A 176 -3.38 1.42 16.62
CA GLU A 176 -4.43 1.91 17.53
C GLU A 176 -5.79 2.07 16.83
N THR A 177 -5.79 2.52 15.58
CA THR A 177 -7.01 2.68 14.78
C THR A 177 -7.60 1.31 14.45
N ILE A 178 -6.76 0.35 14.06
CA ILE A 178 -7.20 -1.04 13.80
C ILE A 178 -7.75 -1.66 15.08
N ALA A 179 -7.03 -1.58 16.21
CA ALA A 179 -7.48 -2.11 17.50
C ALA A 179 -8.81 -1.48 17.94
N HIS A 180 -9.00 -0.18 17.69
CA HIS A 180 -10.25 0.50 17.95
C HIS A 180 -11.41 -0.01 17.07
N LEU A 181 -11.21 -0.09 15.75
CA LEU A 181 -12.24 -0.54 14.81
C LEU A 181 -12.65 -2.00 15.02
N ARG A 182 -11.70 -2.88 15.37
CA ARG A 182 -11.96 -4.30 15.62
C ARG A 182 -12.82 -4.56 16.85
N ARG A 183 -12.88 -3.63 17.81
CA ARG A 183 -13.80 -3.71 18.96
C ARG A 183 -15.26 -3.45 18.60
N MET A 184 -15.54 -2.89 17.42
CA MET A 184 -16.92 -2.64 16.99
C MET A 184 -17.61 -3.96 16.63
N PRO A 185 -18.87 -4.19 17.05
CA PRO A 185 -19.58 -5.44 16.77
C PRO A 185 -19.72 -5.73 15.28
N THR A 186 -19.63 -7.01 14.95
CA THR A 186 -19.82 -7.57 13.60
C THR A 186 -20.67 -8.84 13.69
N PRO A 187 -21.26 -9.29 12.57
CA PRO A 187 -21.85 -10.63 12.49
C PRO A 187 -20.84 -11.72 12.85
N ALA A 188 -21.29 -12.81 13.49
CA ALA A 188 -20.42 -13.86 14.02
C ALA A 188 -19.49 -14.54 12.98
N ARG A 189 -19.86 -14.51 11.70
CA ARG A 189 -19.06 -15.07 10.60
C ARG A 189 -18.28 -14.01 9.81
N CYS A 190 -18.23 -12.77 10.31
CA CYS A 190 -17.56 -11.67 9.64
C CYS A 190 -16.06 -11.98 9.48
N VAL A 191 -15.53 -11.73 8.29
CA VAL A 191 -14.09 -11.82 8.02
C VAL A 191 -13.50 -10.43 8.00
N GLU A 192 -12.38 -10.25 8.68
CA GLU A 192 -11.70 -8.98 8.78
C GLU A 192 -10.31 -9.09 8.18
N ILE A 193 -9.99 -8.19 7.27
CA ILE A 193 -8.65 -7.99 6.74
C ILE A 193 -8.18 -6.64 7.26
N ALA A 194 -7.11 -6.64 8.04
CA ALA A 194 -6.60 -5.46 8.71
C ALA A 194 -5.17 -5.19 8.25
N PHE A 195 -4.97 -4.03 7.64
CA PHE A 195 -3.68 -3.50 7.26
C PHE A 195 -3.26 -2.49 8.32
N ALA A 196 -2.49 -2.99 9.29
CA ALA A 196 -1.95 -2.24 10.42
C ALA A 196 -0.68 -1.47 10.05
N ASP A 197 -0.02 -0.81 11.02
CA ASP A 197 1.23 -0.13 10.74
C ASP A 197 2.30 -1.13 10.27
N ARG A 198 3.16 -0.72 9.32
CA ARG A 198 4.17 -1.57 8.70
C ARG A 198 5.51 -0.88 8.60
N TYR A 199 6.57 -1.66 8.64
CA TYR A 199 7.94 -1.24 8.42
C TYR A 199 8.45 -1.86 7.13
N SER A 200 9.16 -1.09 6.31
CA SER A 200 9.69 -1.55 5.04
C SER A 200 11.15 -1.10 4.89
N LEU A 201 11.91 -1.88 4.13
CA LEU A 201 13.34 -1.70 3.97
C LEU A 201 13.78 -2.01 2.54
N CYS A 202 14.97 -1.52 2.20
CA CYS A 202 15.64 -1.76 0.93
C CYS A 202 16.92 -2.56 1.18
N LEU A 203 17.19 -3.55 0.35
CA LEU A 203 18.40 -4.35 0.38
C LEU A 203 19.13 -4.24 -0.96
N LEU A 204 20.35 -3.70 -0.91
CA LEU A 204 21.17 -3.43 -2.08
C LEU A 204 22.41 -4.33 -2.03
N ASP A 205 22.62 -5.14 -3.07
CA ASP A 205 23.89 -5.85 -3.24
C ASP A 205 24.98 -4.85 -3.68
N ALA A 206 25.98 -4.64 -2.82
CA ALA A 206 27.00 -3.61 -3.01
C ALA A 206 27.84 -3.87 -4.27
N ALA A 207 28.19 -5.14 -4.53
CA ALA A 207 28.94 -5.52 -5.72
C ALA A 207 28.15 -5.21 -7.01
N SER A 208 26.85 -5.48 -7.02
CA SER A 208 25.97 -5.16 -8.16
C SER A 208 25.82 -3.66 -8.37
N VAL A 209 25.72 -2.86 -7.29
CA VAL A 209 25.71 -1.38 -7.41
C VAL A 209 27.04 -0.89 -7.98
N ASN A 210 28.17 -1.48 -7.57
CA ASN A 210 29.48 -1.15 -8.10
C ASN A 210 29.69 -1.58 -9.56
N ALA A 211 29.04 -2.65 -10.00
CA ALA A 211 29.09 -3.15 -11.37
C ALA A 211 28.13 -2.42 -12.32
N ALA A 212 27.07 -1.80 -11.80
CA ALA A 212 26.09 -1.08 -12.60
C ALA A 212 26.74 0.04 -13.41
N ASP A 213 26.38 0.16 -14.69
CA ASP A 213 26.77 1.33 -15.48
C ASP A 213 26.00 2.60 -15.05
N ASP A 214 26.35 3.75 -15.62
CA ASP A 214 25.74 5.04 -15.24
C ASP A 214 24.22 5.07 -15.53
N ASP A 215 23.78 4.38 -16.58
CA ASP A 215 22.38 4.30 -16.99
C ASP A 215 21.58 3.41 -16.03
N GLU A 216 22.13 2.27 -15.62
CA GLU A 216 21.58 1.38 -14.60
C GLU A 216 21.50 2.06 -13.24
N LEU A 217 22.56 2.78 -12.86
CA LEU A 217 22.61 3.53 -11.60
C LEU A 217 21.56 4.65 -11.59
N ALA A 218 21.40 5.38 -12.70
CA ALA A 218 20.36 6.40 -12.85
C ALA A 218 18.95 5.80 -12.74
N ARG A 219 18.71 4.64 -13.36
CA ARG A 219 17.43 3.91 -13.23
C ARG A 219 17.18 3.43 -11.80
N LEU A 220 18.20 2.93 -11.11
CA LEU A 220 18.11 2.52 -9.71
C LEU A 220 17.78 3.71 -8.81
N ALA A 221 18.44 4.85 -9.01
CA ALA A 221 18.18 6.08 -8.26
C ALA A 221 16.75 6.60 -8.49
N ASP A 222 16.28 6.65 -9.73
CA ASP A 222 14.90 7.04 -10.07
C ASP A 222 13.87 6.04 -9.51
N ALA A 223 14.20 4.75 -9.52
CA ALA A 223 13.38 3.71 -8.90
C ALA A 223 13.28 3.87 -7.38
N PHE A 224 14.40 4.08 -6.69
CA PHE A 224 14.40 4.32 -5.25
C PHE A 224 13.68 5.62 -4.88
N TYR A 225 13.85 6.67 -5.71
CA TYR A 225 13.10 7.91 -5.58
C TYR A 225 11.60 7.68 -5.56
N ARG A 226 11.07 6.83 -6.47
CA ARG A 226 9.63 6.50 -6.47
C ARG A 226 9.18 5.83 -5.18
N ASP A 227 9.96 4.88 -4.68
CA ASP A 227 9.60 4.11 -3.48
C ASP A 227 9.58 4.98 -2.21
N ALA A 228 10.51 5.93 -2.11
CA ALA A 228 10.71 6.72 -0.89
C ALA A 228 10.10 8.13 -0.94
N PHE A 229 10.18 8.86 -2.06
CA PHE A 229 9.87 10.30 -2.10
C PHE A 229 8.46 10.63 -2.60
N VAL A 230 7.84 9.78 -3.42
CA VAL A 230 6.49 10.07 -3.99
C VAL A 230 5.43 10.25 -2.90
N LEU A 231 5.60 9.57 -1.77
CA LEU A 231 4.74 9.68 -0.58
C LEU A 231 5.53 10.10 0.66
N ASP A 232 6.70 10.72 0.51
CA ASP A 232 7.50 11.23 1.64
C ASP A 232 7.86 10.20 2.72
N GLN A 233 8.03 8.94 2.32
CA GLN A 233 8.17 7.76 3.18
C GLN A 233 6.96 7.48 4.09
N ASN A 234 5.80 8.06 3.81
CA ASN A 234 4.57 7.87 4.60
C ASN A 234 3.73 6.66 4.16
N ALA A 235 4.15 5.91 3.14
CA ALA A 235 3.51 4.65 2.77
C ALA A 235 4.06 3.50 3.62
N CYS A 236 3.19 2.57 4.00
CA CYS A 236 3.57 1.33 4.69
C CYS A 236 4.68 0.54 3.96
N SER A 237 4.75 0.68 2.64
CA SER A 237 5.71 0.03 1.75
C SER A 237 6.99 0.83 1.49
N SER A 238 7.07 2.10 1.92
CA SER A 238 8.25 2.93 1.68
C SER A 238 9.42 2.51 2.58
N PRO A 239 10.65 2.43 2.04
CA PRO A 239 11.81 2.00 2.81
C PRO A 239 12.23 3.07 3.84
N HIS A 240 12.48 2.64 5.08
CA HIS A 240 13.09 3.47 6.13
C HIS A 240 14.54 3.07 6.43
N LEU A 241 14.87 1.80 6.19
CA LEU A 241 16.19 1.21 6.39
C LEU A 241 16.77 0.77 5.05
N VAL A 242 18.04 1.11 4.78
CA VAL A 242 18.81 0.63 3.63
C VAL A 242 19.89 -0.32 4.12
N LEU A 243 19.78 -1.59 3.76
CA LEU A 243 20.77 -2.61 4.04
C LEU A 243 21.69 -2.81 2.85
N TRP A 244 23.00 -2.81 3.12
CA TRP A 244 24.05 -3.05 2.13
C TRP A 244 24.58 -4.47 2.30
N LEU A 245 24.31 -5.35 1.33
CA LEU A 245 24.87 -6.69 1.30
C LEU A 245 26.26 -6.65 0.67
N GLY A 246 27.28 -7.09 1.39
CA GLY A 246 28.63 -7.22 0.85
C GLY A 246 29.75 -6.87 1.83
N THR A 247 30.97 -6.81 1.30
CA THR A 247 32.15 -6.45 2.10
C THR A 247 32.11 -4.98 2.51
N HIS A 248 32.88 -4.61 3.52
CA HIS A 248 33.00 -3.21 3.94
C HIS A 248 33.49 -2.31 2.79
N ALA A 249 34.48 -2.77 2.02
CA ALA A 249 35.03 -2.01 0.89
C ALA A 249 33.97 -1.81 -0.20
N ASP A 250 33.30 -2.88 -0.64
CA ASP A 250 32.27 -2.79 -1.68
C ASP A 250 31.13 -1.86 -1.26
N THR A 251 30.75 -1.91 0.02
CA THR A 251 29.68 -1.07 0.58
C THR A 251 30.01 0.42 0.49
N LEU A 252 31.25 0.80 0.83
CA LEU A 252 31.68 2.20 0.77
C LEU A 252 31.67 2.71 -0.69
N ASP A 253 32.18 1.90 -1.63
CA ASP A 253 32.18 2.25 -3.05
C ASP A 253 30.74 2.37 -3.58
N ALA A 254 29.86 1.45 -3.19
CA ALA A 254 28.46 1.45 -3.62
C ALA A 254 27.71 2.68 -3.10
N GLN A 255 27.92 3.05 -1.83
CA GLN A 255 27.37 4.26 -1.24
C GLN A 255 27.87 5.52 -1.95
N ALA A 256 29.16 5.57 -2.29
CA ALA A 256 29.76 6.71 -3.00
C ALA A 256 29.21 6.89 -4.42
N ARG A 257 28.61 5.86 -5.02
CA ARG A 257 27.93 5.93 -6.32
C ARG A 257 26.43 6.20 -6.20
N PHE A 258 25.73 5.42 -5.37
CA PHE A 258 24.27 5.42 -5.30
C PHE A 258 23.69 6.72 -4.74
N TRP A 259 24.22 7.23 -3.62
CA TRP A 259 23.62 8.39 -2.96
C TRP A 259 23.75 9.69 -3.77
N PRO A 260 24.88 9.97 -4.45
CA PRO A 260 24.94 11.09 -5.40
C PRO A 260 23.95 10.96 -6.57
N ALA A 261 23.75 9.76 -7.12
CA ALA A 261 22.77 9.53 -8.18
C ALA A 261 21.34 9.81 -7.70
N LEU A 262 20.99 9.35 -6.48
CA LEU A 262 19.71 9.66 -5.85
C LEU A 262 19.57 11.16 -5.54
N ALA A 263 20.62 11.81 -5.04
CA ALA A 263 20.62 13.25 -4.78
C ALA A 263 20.33 14.05 -6.06
N GLY A 264 20.84 13.61 -7.22
CA GLY A 264 20.49 14.18 -8.51
C GLY A 264 19.00 14.10 -8.84
N GLN A 265 18.35 12.97 -8.55
CA GLN A 265 16.89 12.81 -8.73
C GLN A 265 16.10 13.70 -7.77
N VAL A 266 16.52 13.77 -6.51
CA VAL A 266 15.89 14.58 -5.46
C VAL A 266 15.98 16.07 -5.80
N ALA A 267 17.16 16.56 -6.18
CA ALA A 267 17.38 17.98 -6.50
C ALA A 267 16.54 18.48 -7.69
N GLN A 268 16.21 17.60 -8.64
CA GLN A 268 15.43 17.97 -9.83
C GLN A 268 13.91 18.00 -9.59
N ARG A 269 13.41 17.27 -8.60
CA ARG A 269 11.98 16.88 -8.53
C ARG A 269 11.34 17.07 -7.17
N TYR A 270 12.13 17.07 -6.09
CA TYR A 270 11.61 17.06 -4.73
C TYR A 270 11.62 18.46 -4.13
N GLU A 271 10.43 18.95 -3.82
CA GLU A 271 10.26 20.19 -3.06
C GLU A 271 10.00 19.81 -1.60
N LEU A 272 10.96 20.13 -0.72
CA LEU A 272 10.84 19.89 0.72
C LEU A 272 10.20 21.09 1.42
N PRO A 273 9.00 20.97 2.00
CA PRO A 273 8.39 22.06 2.76
C PRO A 273 9.24 22.47 3.96
N ALA A 274 9.27 23.76 4.30
CA ALA A 274 10.08 24.28 5.41
C ALA A 274 9.76 23.60 6.76
N VAL A 275 8.48 23.30 7.02
CA VAL A 275 8.07 22.55 8.22
C VAL A 275 8.65 21.13 8.24
N ALA A 276 8.58 20.42 7.11
CA ALA A 276 9.13 19.08 6.97
C ALA A 276 10.66 19.06 7.11
N ALA A 277 11.36 20.11 6.65
CA ALA A 277 12.79 20.28 6.86
C ALA A 277 13.15 20.37 8.36
N VAL A 278 12.40 21.17 9.13
CA VAL A 278 12.61 21.30 10.58
C VAL A 278 12.30 19.99 11.30
N ASP A 279 11.19 19.34 10.93
CA ASP A 279 10.78 18.05 11.51
C ASP A 279 11.82 16.96 11.23
N LYS A 280 12.35 16.90 10.01
CA LYS A 280 13.42 15.98 9.63
C LYS A 280 14.69 16.22 10.43
N LEU A 281 15.11 17.47 10.60
CA LEU A 281 16.28 17.80 11.41
C LEU A 281 16.09 17.35 12.87
N ALA A 282 14.93 17.65 13.46
CA ALA A 282 14.61 17.22 14.82
C ALA A 282 14.57 15.68 14.96
N ALA A 283 14.02 14.97 13.96
CA ALA A 283 14.02 13.52 13.92
C ALA A 283 15.44 12.95 13.83
N THR A 284 16.31 13.57 13.05
CA THR A 284 17.72 13.19 12.92
C THR A 284 18.44 13.30 14.25
N CYS A 285 18.25 14.41 14.97
CA CYS A 285 18.85 14.58 16.31
C CYS A 285 18.36 13.52 17.31
N ARG A 286 17.08 13.15 17.27
CA ARG A 286 16.54 12.08 18.14
C ARG A 286 17.15 10.73 17.79
N LEU A 287 17.15 10.36 16.51
CA LEU A 287 17.71 9.10 16.05
C LEU A 287 19.21 8.97 16.38
N ALA A 288 19.98 10.06 16.23
CA ALA A 288 21.39 10.08 16.58
C ALA A 288 21.64 9.99 18.10
N ALA A 289 20.67 10.38 18.93
CA ALA A 289 20.75 10.23 20.39
C ALA A 289 20.34 8.82 20.86
N ASP A 290 19.37 8.21 20.17
CA ASP A 290 18.78 6.93 20.56
C ASP A 290 19.54 5.72 20.00
N LEU A 291 20.22 5.87 18.86
CA LEU A 291 20.86 4.77 18.14
C LEU A 291 22.40 4.90 18.10
N PRO A 292 23.15 3.78 18.27
CA PRO A 292 24.59 3.79 18.11
C PRO A 292 24.96 3.95 16.63
N ALA A 293 25.43 5.14 16.27
CA ALA A 293 25.91 5.46 14.93
C ALA A 293 27.42 5.24 14.79
N THR A 294 27.87 4.76 13.63
CA THR A 294 29.31 4.59 13.34
C THR A 294 30.03 5.92 13.10
N GLY A 295 29.29 7.02 12.93
CA GLY A 295 29.83 8.32 12.57
C GLY A 295 28.77 9.42 12.47
N PRO A 296 29.14 10.61 11.99
CA PRO A 296 28.20 11.72 11.82
C PRO A 296 27.16 11.39 10.74
N CYS A 297 25.98 12.00 10.86
CA CYS A 297 24.97 11.98 9.82
C CYS A 297 25.55 12.55 8.51
N VAL A 298 25.44 11.79 7.42
CA VAL A 298 25.87 12.23 6.08
C VAL A 298 24.69 12.89 5.38
N THR A 299 24.89 14.09 4.86
CA THR A 299 23.83 14.89 4.21
C THR A 299 24.14 15.14 2.74
N HIS A 300 23.13 15.03 1.88
CA HIS A 300 23.16 15.51 0.49
C HIS A 300 22.18 16.67 0.39
N ASP A 301 22.71 17.88 0.57
CA ASP A 301 21.95 19.09 0.85
C ASP A 301 20.90 18.85 1.95
N ASN A 302 19.72 19.48 1.81
CA ASN A 302 18.58 19.21 2.66
C ASN A 302 17.68 18.11 2.12
N GLY A 303 18.07 17.42 1.05
CA GLY A 303 17.24 16.39 0.39
C GLY A 303 17.35 15.03 1.09
N ILE A 304 18.57 14.60 1.40
CA ILE A 304 18.83 13.24 1.91
C ILE A 304 19.73 13.29 3.13
N TYR A 305 19.30 12.67 4.23
CA TYR A 305 20.07 12.51 5.46
C TYR A 305 20.27 11.01 5.70
N ARG A 306 21.48 10.60 6.08
CA ARG A 306 21.84 9.19 6.26
C ARG A 306 22.51 8.99 7.62
N ILE A 307 22.00 8.05 8.39
CA ILE A 307 22.60 7.63 9.67
C ILE A 307 23.08 6.19 9.50
N ALA A 308 24.40 6.00 9.49
CA ALA A 308 25.02 4.69 9.46
C ALA A 308 25.06 4.09 10.88
N LEU A 309 24.48 2.90 11.04
CA LEU A 309 24.33 2.22 12.32
C LEU A 309 25.52 1.29 12.58
N GLU A 310 26.00 1.24 13.82
CA GLU A 310 27.07 0.32 14.25
C GLU A 310 26.61 -1.13 14.29
N ALA A 311 25.36 -1.34 14.69
CA ALA A 311 24.69 -2.62 14.72
C ALA A 311 23.21 -2.45 14.40
N LEU A 312 22.54 -3.54 14.04
CA LEU A 312 21.09 -3.58 13.87
C LEU A 312 20.42 -3.85 15.22
N PRO A 313 19.76 -2.86 15.85
CA PRO A 313 18.99 -3.11 17.05
C PRO A 313 17.73 -3.91 16.71
N ALA A 314 17.30 -4.79 17.61
CA ALA A 314 16.14 -5.65 17.39
C ALA A 314 14.83 -4.86 17.20
N ASP A 315 14.73 -3.67 17.79
CA ASP A 315 13.59 -2.77 17.71
C ASP A 315 13.73 -1.69 16.63
N ILE A 316 14.63 -1.87 15.64
CA ILE A 316 14.84 -0.90 14.55
C ILE A 316 13.55 -0.46 13.85
N ALA A 317 12.51 -1.31 13.82
CA ALA A 317 11.20 -0.98 13.26
C ALA A 317 10.46 0.16 14.00
N ALA A 318 10.85 0.48 15.24
CA ALA A 318 10.38 1.65 15.99
C ALA A 318 11.04 2.96 15.54
N HIS A 319 12.15 2.87 14.80
CA HIS A 319 12.95 4.00 14.36
C HIS A 319 12.77 4.24 12.86
N ARG A 320 12.14 5.37 12.52
CA ARG A 320 11.80 5.73 11.14
C ARG A 320 12.35 7.09 10.79
N GLY A 321 12.84 7.20 9.56
CA GLY A 321 13.04 8.50 8.92
C GLY A 321 11.85 8.88 8.04
N SER A 322 11.76 10.17 7.75
CA SER A 322 10.82 10.76 6.80
C SER A 322 11.53 11.79 5.93
N HIS A 323 10.92 12.16 4.80
CA HIS A 323 11.40 13.22 3.93
C HIS A 323 12.86 13.08 3.47
N GLY A 324 13.29 11.83 3.21
CA GLY A 324 14.65 11.52 2.77
C GLY A 324 15.65 11.25 3.90
N LEU A 325 15.18 11.04 5.13
CA LEU A 325 16.00 10.52 6.22
C LEU A 325 16.01 8.98 6.18
N PHE A 326 17.19 8.39 6.11
CA PHE A 326 17.38 6.95 6.05
C PHE A 326 18.35 6.47 7.13
N LEU A 327 18.02 5.33 7.72
CA LEU A 327 18.98 4.53 8.47
C LEU A 327 19.66 3.57 7.50
N GLU A 328 20.95 3.28 7.72
CA GLU A 328 21.65 2.29 6.91
C GLU A 328 22.60 1.42 7.71
N HIS A 329 22.77 0.19 7.24
CA HIS A 329 23.69 -0.76 7.86
C HIS A 329 24.20 -1.78 6.84
N ARG A 330 25.40 -2.30 7.06
CA ARG A 330 26.01 -3.34 6.23
C ARG A 330 25.73 -4.73 6.81
N ILE A 331 25.34 -5.68 5.97
CA ILE A 331 25.16 -7.08 6.37
C ILE A 331 26.03 -8.00 5.52
N ASP A 332 26.51 -9.09 6.12
CA ASP A 332 27.31 -10.11 5.43
C ASP A 332 26.43 -11.16 4.71
N GLY A 333 25.15 -11.26 5.09
CA GLY A 333 24.21 -12.22 4.53
C GLY A 333 22.79 -12.02 5.06
N PHE A 334 21.84 -12.74 4.47
CA PHE A 334 20.41 -12.61 4.79
C PHE A 334 20.05 -13.03 6.21
N ASP A 335 20.91 -13.79 6.90
CA ASP A 335 20.67 -14.24 8.28
C ASP A 335 20.59 -13.08 9.27
N ALA A 336 21.19 -11.93 8.94
CA ALA A 336 21.04 -10.70 9.71
C ALA A 336 19.57 -10.21 9.76
N LEU A 337 18.71 -10.61 8.82
CA LEU A 337 17.29 -10.28 8.87
C LEU A 337 16.60 -10.94 10.07
N ALA A 338 17.07 -12.12 10.50
CA ALA A 338 16.47 -12.84 11.62
C ALA A 338 16.61 -12.10 12.97
N SER A 339 17.53 -11.15 13.08
CA SER A 339 17.70 -10.36 14.31
C SER A 339 16.77 -9.16 14.42
N ILE A 340 16.11 -8.76 13.32
CA ILE A 340 15.28 -7.54 13.28
C ILE A 340 13.86 -7.77 12.78
N VAL A 341 13.61 -8.80 11.97
CA VAL A 341 12.33 -8.98 11.29
C VAL A 341 11.29 -9.53 12.28
N ASP A 342 10.28 -8.71 12.54
CA ASP A 342 9.05 -9.08 13.23
C ASP A 342 7.83 -8.99 12.28
N ALA A 343 6.63 -9.20 12.81
CA ALA A 343 5.38 -9.15 12.05
C ALA A 343 5.00 -7.77 11.48
N ARG A 344 5.75 -6.70 11.79
CA ARG A 344 5.54 -5.36 11.21
C ARG A 344 6.18 -5.23 9.84
N TYR A 345 7.15 -6.09 9.51
CA TYR A 345 7.90 -5.98 8.26
C TYR A 345 7.01 -6.38 7.07
N GLN A 346 6.87 -5.49 6.10
CA GLN A 346 5.97 -5.70 4.96
C GLN A 346 6.76 -5.84 3.65
N THR A 347 7.37 -4.75 3.20
CA THR A 347 8.01 -4.68 1.88
C THR A 347 9.52 -4.70 2.02
N LEU A 348 10.17 -5.65 1.34
CA LEU A 348 11.61 -5.69 1.12
C LEU A 348 11.88 -5.39 -0.37
N THR A 349 12.39 -4.20 -0.66
CA THR A 349 12.84 -3.85 -2.01
C THR A 349 14.28 -4.33 -2.23
N THR A 350 14.62 -4.77 -3.44
CA THR A 350 15.93 -5.38 -3.72
C THR A 350 16.55 -4.90 -5.03
N PHE A 351 17.88 -4.75 -5.05
CA PHE A 351 18.68 -4.56 -6.26
C PHE A 351 19.90 -5.48 -6.24
N GLY A 352 20.22 -6.10 -7.38
CA GLY A 352 21.37 -7.02 -7.50
C GLY A 352 21.21 -8.36 -6.79
N ILE A 353 19.99 -8.71 -6.37
CA ILE A 353 19.71 -9.89 -5.54
C ILE A 353 18.73 -10.81 -6.26
N ASP A 354 19.04 -12.11 -6.27
CA ASP A 354 18.07 -13.11 -6.68
C ASP A 354 16.95 -13.22 -5.64
N ARG A 355 15.77 -12.72 -6.02
CA ARG A 355 14.57 -12.72 -5.18
C ARG A 355 14.07 -14.11 -4.88
N THR A 356 14.36 -15.12 -5.72
CA THR A 356 13.98 -16.51 -5.46
C THR A 356 14.76 -17.04 -4.26
N THR A 357 16.10 -16.97 -4.33
CA THR A 357 17.00 -17.35 -3.23
C THR A 357 16.66 -16.60 -1.93
N LEU A 358 16.41 -15.30 -2.01
CA LEU A 358 16.03 -14.51 -0.83
C LEU A 358 14.69 -14.96 -0.24
N THR A 359 13.69 -15.23 -1.07
CA THR A 359 12.38 -15.71 -0.60
C THR A 359 12.49 -17.10 0.03
N GLU A 360 13.24 -18.02 -0.59
CA GLU A 360 13.54 -19.33 0.00
C GLU A 360 14.24 -19.18 1.35
N ARG A 361 15.17 -18.23 1.48
CA ARG A 361 15.86 -17.98 2.74
C ARG A 361 14.91 -17.45 3.81
N ILE A 362 14.07 -16.46 3.49
CA ILE A 362 13.02 -15.93 4.39
C ILE A 362 12.15 -17.06 4.92
N LEU A 363 11.70 -17.96 4.04
CA LEU A 363 10.89 -19.13 4.41
C LEU A 363 11.68 -20.11 5.29
N SER A 364 12.94 -20.39 4.97
CA SER A 364 13.78 -21.33 5.74
C SER A 364 14.11 -20.82 7.14
N LEU A 365 14.23 -19.51 7.31
CA LEU A 365 14.46 -18.86 8.61
C LEU A 365 13.17 -18.72 9.41
N GLY A 366 12.01 -18.92 8.79
CA GLY A 366 10.70 -18.77 9.44
C GLY A 366 10.45 -17.33 9.90
N LEU A 367 10.88 -16.34 9.10
CA LEU A 367 10.71 -14.94 9.48
C LEU A 367 9.22 -14.60 9.62
N PRO A 368 8.82 -13.90 10.70
CA PRO A 368 7.40 -13.62 10.99
C PRO A 368 6.81 -12.48 10.13
N GLY A 369 7.63 -11.80 9.34
CA GLY A 369 7.24 -10.75 8.42
C GLY A 369 8.05 -10.81 7.13
N ILE A 370 8.05 -9.71 6.39
CA ILE A 370 8.38 -9.62 4.96
C ILE A 370 7.31 -10.35 4.13
N ASP A 371 6.22 -9.62 3.91
CA ASP A 371 5.08 -10.08 3.13
C ASP A 371 5.34 -10.09 1.62
N ARG A 372 6.34 -9.31 1.16
CA ARG A 372 6.70 -9.22 -0.27
C ARG A 372 8.16 -8.83 -0.48
N VAL A 373 8.74 -9.44 -1.50
CA VAL A 373 10.07 -9.12 -2.03
C VAL A 373 9.91 -8.61 -3.46
N VAL A 374 10.28 -7.36 -3.71
CA VAL A 374 10.09 -6.71 -5.02
C VAL A 374 11.35 -5.96 -5.47
N PRO A 375 11.52 -5.68 -6.77
CA PRO A 375 12.59 -4.80 -7.21
C PRO A 375 12.44 -3.40 -6.61
N VAL A 376 13.55 -2.67 -6.48
CA VAL A 376 13.49 -1.23 -6.23
C VAL A 376 12.67 -0.53 -7.32
N GLY A 377 11.86 0.45 -6.93
CA GLY A 377 10.89 1.18 -7.76
C GLY A 377 9.54 0.50 -7.89
N LYS A 378 9.32 -0.58 -7.15
CA LYS A 378 8.07 -1.34 -7.14
C LYS A 378 7.38 -1.35 -5.80
N ALA A 379 7.88 -0.63 -4.78
CA ALA A 379 7.28 -0.63 -3.44
C ALA A 379 5.82 -0.19 -3.45
N LEU A 380 5.43 0.73 -4.33
CA LEU A 380 4.06 1.25 -4.38
C LEU A 380 3.12 0.42 -5.29
N ASP A 381 3.62 -0.61 -5.97
CA ASP A 381 2.81 -1.46 -6.87
C ASP A 381 1.89 -2.38 -6.07
N ILE A 382 0.65 -1.95 -5.86
CA ILE A 382 -0.37 -2.71 -5.11
C ILE A 382 -0.99 -3.85 -5.94
N GLY A 383 -1.18 -5.01 -5.31
CA GLY A 383 -1.73 -6.21 -5.92
C GLY A 383 -2.93 -6.78 -5.18
N VAL A 384 -3.54 -7.84 -5.74
CA VAL A 384 -4.58 -8.62 -5.05
C VAL A 384 -4.00 -9.57 -3.98
N ILE A 385 -2.69 -9.82 -4.05
CA ILE A 385 -1.89 -10.33 -2.94
C ILE A 385 -1.17 -9.13 -2.34
N TRP A 386 -1.48 -8.80 -1.09
CA TRP A 386 -0.95 -7.63 -0.40
C TRP A 386 -0.83 -7.91 1.10
N ASP A 387 0.29 -7.56 1.71
CA ASP A 387 0.60 -7.79 3.14
C ASP A 387 0.32 -9.23 3.58
N GLY A 388 0.78 -10.21 2.76
CA GLY A 388 0.61 -11.63 3.03
C GLY A 388 -0.81 -12.14 2.83
N HIS A 389 -1.77 -11.29 2.45
CA HIS A 389 -3.16 -11.66 2.24
C HIS A 389 -3.47 -11.89 0.76
N ASP A 390 -4.05 -13.04 0.44
CA ASP A 390 -4.82 -13.22 -0.78
C ASP A 390 -6.22 -12.63 -0.60
N LEU A 391 -6.40 -11.41 -1.09
CA LEU A 391 -7.61 -10.62 -0.83
C LEU A 391 -8.83 -11.24 -1.48
N ILE A 392 -8.70 -11.79 -2.68
CA ILE A 392 -9.85 -12.37 -3.38
C ILE A 392 -10.28 -13.66 -2.70
N ARG A 393 -9.35 -14.52 -2.28
CA ARG A 393 -9.68 -15.73 -1.52
C ARG A 393 -10.20 -15.40 -0.11
N ALA A 394 -9.65 -14.37 0.54
CA ALA A 394 -10.08 -13.93 1.86
C ALA A 394 -11.49 -13.29 1.82
N LEU A 395 -11.84 -12.55 0.77
CA LEU A 395 -13.13 -11.87 0.61
C LEU A 395 -14.20 -12.71 -0.11
N SER A 396 -13.86 -13.93 -0.53
CA SER A 396 -14.81 -14.91 -1.08
C SER A 396 -14.88 -16.16 -0.20
N ARG A 397 -15.93 -16.95 -0.38
CA ARG A 397 -16.10 -18.24 0.30
C ARG A 397 -16.26 -19.36 -0.72
N ILE A 398 -15.82 -20.55 -0.33
CA ILE A 398 -15.97 -21.77 -1.13
C ILE A 398 -17.41 -22.28 -1.01
N VAL A 399 -17.98 -22.69 -2.13
CA VAL A 399 -19.18 -23.52 -2.21
C VAL A 399 -18.71 -24.92 -2.55
N ALA A 400 -18.54 -25.76 -1.53
CA ALA A 400 -18.03 -27.10 -1.71
C ALA A 400 -19.13 -28.01 -2.28
N LEU A 401 -18.77 -28.80 -3.29
CA LEU A 401 -19.48 -30.02 -3.63
C LEU A 401 -18.87 -31.13 -2.77
N GLN A 402 -19.69 -31.80 -1.96
CA GLN A 402 -19.27 -32.91 -1.11
C GLN A 402 -19.75 -34.23 -1.69
#